data_AF-A0A1E4TE41-F1
#
_entry.id   AF-A0A1E4TE41-F1
#
_cell.length_a   1.000
_cell.length_b   1.000
_cell.length_c   1.000
_cell.angle_alpha   90.00
_cell.angle_beta   90.00
_cell.angle_gamma   90.00
#
_symmetry.space_group_name_H-M   'P 1'
#
loop_
_entity.id
_entity.type
_entity.pdbx_description
1 polymer ?
#
loop_
_entity_poly.entity_id
_entity_poly.type
_entity_poly.pdbx_seq_one_letter_code
_entity_poly.pdbx_strand_id
1 'polypeptide(L)'
;LEDLHNEPFPSVRTYLEWLCSRITSRHEDFLDTIWEELSIPENIPKYTGSVQMIMLLSILSFTEDLQKKLIPKFYAAVLPFAASNRAGVRHFTISLMPALLPQAKRLGISEDPSLNGLTNLDKHIRAAPQYKQFRSGEALLWDVYDDYTLCGIAGGVLCAVSDPVSGFTSAACFHQLEDIIPGGLQIEIGTEMKNKWTLGIPDESLKDNHDTTVVSQPLMDASITLQTKSGNWNTVFEAEGDSREASTKRGHLIIVASLVENIHNLGGICRLCDVLGAELMTVPNMQVVKHHDFRNVAVTADLWMPMEEVAPESIIPFLSAKSKQGYTIIGLEQTDDSIELTKDTAFPEKSVLVLGKEREGIPARILAEVDFCIEIKQVGVVRSMNIQTATAVVAHAYSMSY
;
A
#
# COMPACT_ATOMS: atom_id res chain seq x y z
N LEU A 1 16.98 19.17 2.10
CA LEU A 1 16.48 18.31 3.19
C LEU A 1 15.09 18.73 3.65
N GLU A 2 14.81 20.02 3.85
CA GLU A 2 13.45 20.51 4.17
C GLU A 2 12.40 20.12 3.10
N ASP A 3 12.71 20.29 1.81
CA ASP A 3 11.81 19.84 0.72
C ASP A 3 11.55 18.33 0.79
N LEU A 4 12.59 17.54 1.05
CA LEU A 4 12.53 16.08 1.19
C LEU A 4 11.66 15.66 2.37
N HIS A 5 11.69 16.41 3.48
CA HIS A 5 10.86 16.17 4.66
C HIS A 5 9.37 16.29 4.33
N ASN A 6 9.02 17.29 3.53
CA ASN A 6 7.63 17.60 3.19
C ASN A 6 7.11 16.81 1.98
N GLU A 7 7.99 16.30 1.10
CA GLU A 7 7.62 15.66 -0.17
C GLU A 7 6.73 14.39 0.01
N PRO A 8 5.48 14.41 -0.50
CA PRO A 8 4.59 13.25 -0.44
C PRO A 8 4.91 12.18 -1.50
N PHE A 9 5.35 12.55 -2.70
CA PHE A 9 5.48 11.66 -3.85
C PHE A 9 6.77 10.84 -3.82
N PRO A 10 6.70 9.49 -3.85
CA PRO A 10 7.89 8.63 -3.84
C PRO A 10 8.85 8.88 -5.01
N SER A 11 8.32 9.13 -6.21
CA SER A 11 9.13 9.39 -7.40
C SER A 11 9.94 10.67 -7.30
N VAL A 12 9.36 11.73 -6.73
CA VAL A 12 10.07 12.99 -6.49
C VAL A 12 11.12 12.80 -5.39
N ARG A 13 10.78 12.09 -4.31
CA ARG A 13 11.75 11.79 -3.24
C ARG A 13 12.97 11.06 -3.74
N THR A 14 12.80 10.06 -4.61
CA THR A 14 13.91 9.36 -5.26
C THR A 14 14.90 10.31 -5.92
N TYR A 15 14.42 11.27 -6.70
CA TYR A 15 15.30 12.23 -7.36
C TYR A 15 15.94 13.20 -6.37
N LEU A 16 15.20 13.63 -5.34
CA LEU A 16 15.74 14.48 -4.28
C LEU A 16 16.82 13.76 -3.47
N GLU A 17 16.63 12.48 -3.16
CA GLU A 17 17.63 11.62 -2.50
C GLU A 17 18.89 11.54 -3.35
N TRP A 18 18.76 11.23 -4.64
CA TRP A 18 19.88 11.16 -5.56
C TRP A 18 20.62 12.50 -5.71
N LEU A 19 19.90 13.62 -5.83
CA LEU A 19 20.48 14.97 -5.86
C LEU A 19 21.25 15.27 -4.57
N CYS A 20 20.66 14.99 -3.42
CA CYS A 20 21.32 15.18 -2.13
C CYS A 20 22.59 14.32 -2.03
N SER A 21 22.53 13.04 -2.42
CA SER A 21 23.71 12.16 -2.44
C SER A 21 24.81 12.64 -3.36
N ARG A 22 24.48 13.19 -4.54
CA ARG A 22 25.47 13.79 -5.46
C ARG A 22 26.13 15.04 -4.89
N ILE A 23 25.36 15.88 -4.21
CA ILE A 23 25.88 17.11 -3.60
C ILE A 23 26.82 16.72 -2.46
N THR A 24 26.39 15.83 -1.58
CA THR A 24 27.19 15.33 -0.45
C THR A 24 28.44 14.61 -0.91
N SER A 25 28.37 13.80 -1.97
CA SER A 25 29.55 13.07 -2.47
C SER A 25 30.61 13.99 -3.10
N ARG A 26 30.24 15.23 -3.46
CA ARG A 26 31.17 16.28 -3.94
C ARG A 26 31.62 17.25 -2.85
N HIS A 27 30.82 17.39 -1.81
CA HIS A 27 31.02 18.33 -0.71
C HIS A 27 30.85 17.58 0.60
N GLU A 28 31.96 17.01 1.08
CA GLU A 28 32.00 16.19 2.31
C GLU A 28 31.47 16.94 3.54
N ASP A 29 31.53 18.28 3.56
CA ASP A 29 31.01 19.13 4.64
C ASP A 29 29.52 18.90 4.95
N PHE A 30 28.72 18.45 3.97
CA PHE A 30 27.31 18.14 4.18
C PHE A 30 27.07 16.79 4.90
N LEU A 31 28.11 15.97 5.08
CA LEU A 31 27.98 14.73 5.84
C LEU A 31 27.57 15.00 7.28
N ASP A 32 28.12 16.05 7.89
CA ASP A 32 27.81 16.40 9.28
C ASP A 32 26.32 16.72 9.45
N THR A 33 25.73 17.45 8.49
CA THR A 33 24.28 17.71 8.47
C THR A 33 23.46 16.41 8.37
N ILE A 34 23.87 15.46 7.52
CA ILE A 34 23.15 14.19 7.37
C ILE A 34 23.32 13.32 8.63
N TRP A 35 24.49 13.38 9.30
CA TRP A 35 24.73 12.72 10.59
C TRP A 35 23.84 13.28 11.70
N GLU A 36 23.66 14.60 11.74
CA GLU A 36 22.76 15.26 12.68
C GLU A 36 21.33 14.77 12.47
N GLU A 37 20.84 14.78 11.22
CA GLU A 37 19.50 14.30 10.88
C GLU A 37 19.28 12.81 11.19
N LEU A 38 20.30 11.97 10.95
CA LEU A 38 20.25 10.54 11.27
C LEU A 38 20.22 10.28 12.78
N SER A 39 20.72 11.23 13.58
CA SER A 39 20.74 11.13 15.04
C SER A 39 19.40 11.47 15.70
N ILE A 40 18.40 11.93 14.93
CA ILE A 40 17.07 12.32 15.45
C ILE A 40 16.15 11.08 15.51
N PRO A 41 15.81 10.55 16.70
CA PRO A 41 15.07 9.30 16.81
C PRO A 41 13.57 9.40 16.48
N GLU A 42 12.98 10.61 16.47
CA GLU A 42 11.53 10.82 16.34
C GLU A 42 11.05 11.41 15.01
N ASN A 43 11.89 11.47 13.97
CA ASN A 43 11.53 12.09 12.68
C ASN A 43 10.52 11.24 11.86
N ILE A 44 9.84 11.82 10.86
CA ILE A 44 8.78 11.14 10.08
C ILE A 44 9.35 9.88 9.37
N PRO A 45 8.70 8.71 9.44
CA PRO A 45 9.23 7.45 8.90
C PRO A 45 9.80 7.50 7.48
N LYS A 46 9.08 8.17 6.57
CA LYS A 46 9.48 8.33 5.17
C LYS A 46 10.79 9.11 5.05
N TYR A 47 10.93 10.18 5.83
CA TYR A 47 12.09 11.04 5.81
C TYR A 47 13.30 10.36 6.46
N THR A 48 13.08 9.64 7.57
CA THR A 48 14.12 8.80 8.19
C THR A 48 14.70 7.79 7.18
N GLY A 49 13.85 7.14 6.38
CA GLY A 49 14.31 6.26 5.30
C GLY A 49 15.16 7.00 4.26
N SER A 50 14.69 8.16 3.79
CA SER A 50 15.43 8.98 2.82
C SER A 50 16.80 9.44 3.35
N VAL A 51 16.92 9.83 4.62
CA VAL A 51 18.21 10.22 5.23
C VAL A 51 19.19 9.04 5.26
N GLN A 52 18.72 7.84 5.63
CA GLN A 52 19.55 6.63 5.59
C GLN A 52 20.01 6.31 4.17
N MET A 53 19.11 6.45 3.18
CA MET A 53 19.43 6.23 1.77
C MET A 53 20.48 7.22 1.27
N ILE A 54 20.29 8.51 1.55
CA ILE A 54 21.22 9.57 1.15
C ILE A 54 22.62 9.28 1.70
N MET A 55 22.71 8.91 2.99
CA MET A 55 23.96 8.56 3.63
C MET A 55 24.62 7.34 2.97
N LEU A 56 23.88 6.25 2.75
CA LEU A 56 24.42 5.06 2.09
C LEU A 56 24.97 5.39 0.71
N LEU A 57 24.17 6.04 -0.15
CA LEU A 57 24.57 6.37 -1.51
C LEU A 57 25.79 7.31 -1.54
N SER A 58 25.85 8.27 -0.62
CA SER A 58 27.01 9.16 -0.47
C SER A 58 28.25 8.35 -0.08
N ILE A 59 28.13 7.45 0.90
CA ILE A 59 29.22 6.56 1.33
C ILE A 59 29.76 5.74 0.16
N LEU A 60 28.88 5.06 -0.58
CA LEU A 60 29.28 4.22 -1.71
C LEU A 60 29.98 5.00 -2.83
N SER A 61 29.79 6.32 -2.88
CA SER A 61 30.36 7.22 -3.88
C SER A 61 31.72 7.82 -3.50
N PHE A 62 32.15 7.70 -2.23
CA PHE A 62 33.42 8.27 -1.77
C PHE A 62 34.63 7.41 -2.12
N THR A 63 35.83 7.93 -1.86
CA THR A 63 37.09 7.18 -1.98
C THR A 63 37.11 5.96 -1.04
N GLU A 64 37.82 4.90 -1.45
CA GLU A 64 37.94 3.67 -0.65
C GLU A 64 38.43 3.92 0.78
N ASP A 65 39.33 4.90 0.98
CA ASP A 65 39.85 5.27 2.31
C ASP A 65 38.79 5.92 3.20
N LEU A 66 37.91 6.75 2.63
CA LEU A 66 36.82 7.36 3.37
C LEU A 66 35.70 6.35 3.65
N GLN A 67 35.40 5.47 2.68
CA GLN A 67 34.46 4.37 2.86
C GLN A 67 34.86 3.46 4.03
N LYS A 68 36.14 3.10 4.14
CA LYS A 68 36.65 2.28 5.26
C LYS A 68 36.35 2.90 6.62
N LYS A 69 36.33 4.23 6.72
CA LYS A 69 36.01 4.96 7.96
C LYS A 69 34.50 5.07 8.19
N LEU A 70 33.73 5.32 7.13
CA LEU A 70 32.31 5.65 7.24
C LEU A 70 31.40 4.42 7.34
N ILE A 71 31.72 3.31 6.67
CA ILE A 71 30.87 2.10 6.68
C ILE A 71 30.65 1.56 8.10
N PRO A 72 31.70 1.32 8.93
CA PRO A 72 31.55 0.96 10.34
C PRO A 72 30.65 1.91 11.13
N LYS A 73 30.90 3.22 11.00
CA LYS A 73 30.17 4.27 11.70
C LYS A 73 28.69 4.30 11.31
N PHE A 74 28.42 4.16 10.01
CA PHE A 74 27.07 4.17 9.46
C PHE A 74 26.28 2.94 9.91
N TYR A 75 26.87 1.74 9.78
CA TYR A 75 26.24 0.51 10.26
C TYR A 75 25.87 0.61 11.75
N ALA A 76 26.79 1.08 12.59
CA ALA A 76 26.54 1.27 14.01
C ALA A 76 25.40 2.28 14.29
N ALA A 77 25.30 3.35 13.51
CA ALA A 77 24.27 4.37 13.65
C ALA A 77 22.88 3.92 13.18
N VAL A 78 22.81 3.10 12.12
CA VAL A 78 21.52 2.63 11.58
C VAL A 78 20.99 1.38 12.27
N LEU A 79 21.85 0.57 12.90
CA LEU A 79 21.45 -0.67 13.56
C LEU A 79 20.28 -0.50 14.56
N PRO A 80 20.20 0.53 15.41
CA PRO A 80 19.05 0.76 16.29
C PRO A 80 17.72 0.93 15.55
N PHE A 81 17.73 1.45 14.32
CA PHE A 81 16.52 1.64 13.51
C PHE A 81 15.92 0.30 13.05
N ALA A 82 16.73 -0.77 12.97
CA ALA A 82 16.24 -2.13 12.72
C ALA A 82 15.34 -2.65 13.86
N ALA A 83 15.46 -2.08 15.06
CA ALA A 83 14.63 -2.38 16.23
C ALA A 83 13.53 -1.34 16.49
N SER A 84 13.35 -0.35 15.61
CA SER A 84 12.33 0.71 15.75
C SER A 84 10.91 0.16 15.96
N ASN A 85 10.05 0.82 16.72
CA ASN A 85 8.63 0.42 16.79
C ASN A 85 7.85 0.70 15.49
N ARG A 86 8.40 1.54 14.59
CA ARG A 86 7.81 1.90 13.30
C ARG A 86 8.21 0.88 12.22
N ALA A 87 7.25 0.08 11.76
CA ALA A 87 7.50 -1.04 10.83
C ALA A 87 8.19 -0.61 9.52
N GLY A 88 7.78 0.52 8.93
CA GLY A 88 8.40 1.03 7.70
C GLY A 88 9.89 1.35 7.88
N VAL A 89 10.25 1.97 9.01
CA VAL A 89 11.65 2.29 9.34
C VAL A 89 12.46 1.02 9.57
N ARG A 90 11.93 0.06 10.34
CA ARG A 90 12.59 -1.24 10.57
C ARG A 90 12.87 -1.97 9.26
N HIS A 91 11.84 -2.18 8.45
CA HIS A 91 11.96 -3.01 7.24
C HIS A 91 12.89 -2.34 6.24
N PHE A 92 12.78 -1.02 6.06
CA PHE A 92 13.68 -0.26 5.21
C PHE A 92 15.14 -0.40 5.67
N THR A 93 15.42 -0.17 6.95
CA THR A 93 16.78 -0.30 7.51
C THR A 93 17.34 -1.72 7.32
N ILE A 94 16.54 -2.75 7.61
CA ILE A 94 16.94 -4.16 7.44
C ILE A 94 17.24 -4.48 5.96
N SER A 95 16.50 -3.90 5.03
CA SER A 95 16.74 -4.08 3.59
C SER A 95 18.00 -3.37 3.08
N LEU A 96 18.39 -2.27 3.72
CA LEU A 96 19.51 -1.41 3.33
C LEU A 96 20.86 -1.99 3.78
N MET A 97 20.93 -2.52 5.00
CA MET A 97 22.17 -2.97 5.62
C MET A 97 22.97 -3.98 4.77
N PRO A 98 22.38 -5.04 4.16
CA PRO A 98 23.11 -6.00 3.33
C PRO A 98 23.96 -5.37 2.22
N ALA A 99 23.51 -4.24 1.66
CA ALA A 99 24.22 -3.55 0.59
C ALA A 99 25.62 -3.07 0.97
N LEU A 100 25.90 -2.92 2.27
CA LEU A 100 27.23 -2.58 2.77
C LEU A 100 28.21 -3.75 2.67
N LEU A 101 27.72 -4.99 2.66
CA LEU A 101 28.58 -6.17 2.79
C LEU A 101 29.49 -6.43 1.58
N PRO A 102 29.02 -6.33 0.31
CA PRO A 102 29.90 -6.46 -0.86
C PRO A 102 31.04 -5.44 -0.83
N GLN A 103 30.73 -4.20 -0.46
CA GLN A 103 31.73 -3.14 -0.38
C GLN A 103 32.69 -3.34 0.79
N ALA A 104 32.19 -3.74 1.96
CA ALA A 104 33.01 -4.07 3.12
C ALA A 104 34.00 -5.21 2.83
N LYS A 105 33.57 -6.24 2.08
CA LYS A 105 34.44 -7.33 1.62
C LYS A 105 35.50 -6.84 0.64
N ARG A 106 35.12 -6.01 -0.34
CA ARG A 106 36.05 -5.43 -1.32
C ARG A 106 37.14 -4.60 -0.64
N LEU A 107 36.77 -3.82 0.39
CA LEU A 107 37.69 -2.96 1.14
C LEU A 107 38.51 -3.69 2.20
N GLY A 108 38.25 -4.99 2.43
CA GLY A 108 38.95 -5.78 3.45
C GLY A 108 38.56 -5.44 4.89
N ILE A 109 37.38 -4.84 5.12
CA ILE A 109 36.89 -4.45 6.45
C ILE A 109 35.75 -5.34 6.96
N SER A 110 35.37 -6.40 6.25
CA SER A 110 34.26 -7.27 6.64
C SER A 110 34.45 -7.97 7.99
N GLU A 111 35.67 -8.05 8.49
CA GLU A 111 36.02 -8.60 9.82
C GLU A 111 36.10 -7.52 10.92
N ASP A 112 35.79 -6.26 10.61
CA ASP A 112 35.72 -5.20 11.62
C ASP A 112 34.68 -5.58 12.70
N PRO A 113 35.03 -5.54 14.00
CA PRO A 113 34.12 -5.92 15.07
C PRO A 113 32.78 -5.16 15.07
N SER A 114 32.78 -3.92 14.58
CA SER A 114 31.57 -3.11 14.43
C SER A 114 30.60 -3.68 13.40
N LEU A 115 31.08 -4.48 12.43
CA LEU A 115 30.31 -5.10 11.35
C LEU A 115 29.95 -6.57 11.62
N ASN A 116 30.30 -7.14 12.78
CA ASN A 116 30.08 -8.56 13.09
C ASN A 116 28.62 -9.03 12.91
N GLY A 117 27.64 -8.14 13.11
CA GLY A 117 26.23 -8.45 12.90
C GLY A 117 25.82 -8.48 11.42
N LEU A 118 26.54 -7.76 10.55
CA LEU A 118 26.17 -7.56 9.14
C LEU A 118 26.25 -8.87 8.34
N THR A 119 27.30 -9.66 8.54
CA THR A 119 27.47 -10.95 7.84
C THR A 119 26.39 -11.96 8.25
N ASN A 120 26.02 -12.00 9.53
CA ASN A 120 24.98 -12.90 10.02
C ASN A 120 23.59 -12.46 9.55
N LEU A 121 23.34 -11.15 9.53
CA LEU A 121 22.12 -10.56 9.01
C LEU A 121 21.94 -10.89 7.52
N ASP A 122 22.98 -10.66 6.70
CA ASP A 122 22.98 -11.00 5.27
C ASP A 122 22.72 -12.49 5.03
N LYS A 123 23.37 -13.37 5.80
CA LYS A 123 23.13 -14.81 5.73
C LYS A 123 21.68 -15.16 6.02
N HIS A 124 21.07 -14.55 7.04
CA HIS A 124 19.68 -14.79 7.41
C HIS A 124 18.71 -14.30 6.33
N ILE A 125 18.95 -13.09 5.80
CA ILE A 125 18.16 -12.50 4.72
C ILE A 125 18.24 -13.36 3.46
N ARG A 126 19.43 -13.79 3.04
CA ARG A 126 19.63 -14.61 1.83
C ARG A 126 19.14 -16.05 1.97
N ALA A 127 19.08 -16.58 3.19
CA ALA A 127 18.55 -17.91 3.47
C ALA A 127 17.01 -17.95 3.48
N ALA A 128 16.35 -16.80 3.57
CA ALA A 128 14.89 -16.75 3.54
C ALA A 128 14.35 -17.24 2.18
N PRO A 129 13.36 -18.16 2.16
CA PRO A 129 12.74 -18.65 0.92
C PRO A 129 12.23 -17.53 0.01
N GLN A 130 11.76 -16.43 0.60
CA GLN A 130 11.22 -15.26 -0.07
C GLN A 130 12.30 -14.38 -0.72
N TYR A 131 13.58 -14.53 -0.36
CA TYR A 131 14.67 -13.70 -0.91
C TYR A 131 14.86 -13.87 -2.42
N LYS A 132 14.54 -15.05 -2.97
CA LYS A 132 14.57 -15.28 -4.42
C LYS A 132 13.26 -14.87 -5.12
N GLN A 133 12.19 -14.63 -4.38
CA GLN A 133 10.89 -14.20 -4.90
C GLN A 133 10.78 -12.68 -5.00
N PHE A 134 11.49 -11.94 -4.14
CA PHE A 134 11.47 -10.47 -4.12
C PHE A 134 12.89 -9.90 -4.30
N ARG A 135 13.02 -8.78 -5.03
CA ARG A 135 14.32 -8.08 -5.14
C ARG A 135 14.80 -7.64 -3.75
N SER A 136 16.08 -7.88 -3.48
CA SER A 136 16.74 -7.37 -2.27
C SER A 136 16.88 -5.85 -2.33
N GLY A 137 17.01 -5.18 -1.17
CA GLY A 137 17.24 -3.73 -1.12
C GLY A 137 18.47 -3.28 -1.92
N GLU A 138 19.45 -4.17 -2.10
CA GLU A 138 20.64 -3.96 -2.95
C GLU A 138 20.29 -3.79 -4.43
N ALA A 139 19.26 -4.49 -4.91
CA ALA A 139 18.81 -4.43 -6.30
C ALA A 139 18.01 -3.15 -6.62
N LEU A 140 17.68 -2.37 -5.58
CA LEU A 140 17.01 -1.06 -5.66
C LEU A 140 18.01 0.10 -5.55
N LEU A 141 19.31 -0.19 -5.42
CA LEU A 141 20.35 0.83 -5.38
C LEU A 141 20.73 1.28 -6.78
N TRP A 142 20.89 2.59 -6.88
CA TRP A 142 21.39 3.33 -8.04
C TRP A 142 22.77 3.89 -7.73
N ASP A 143 23.59 3.98 -8.76
CA ASP A 143 24.88 4.63 -8.69
C ASP A 143 24.72 6.14 -8.87
N VAL A 144 25.29 6.89 -7.94
CA VAL A 144 25.18 8.36 -7.89
C VAL A 144 25.82 9.03 -9.12
N TYR A 145 26.83 8.39 -9.71
CA TYR A 145 27.60 8.90 -10.85
C TYR A 145 27.31 8.14 -12.14
N ASP A 146 27.37 6.81 -12.13
CA ASP A 146 27.23 6.00 -13.34
C ASP A 146 25.80 6.05 -13.90
N ASP A 147 24.79 6.20 -13.04
CA ASP A 147 23.39 6.33 -13.48
C ASP A 147 23.04 7.78 -13.90
N TYR A 148 24.03 8.71 -13.94
CA TYR A 148 23.85 10.07 -14.47
C TYR A 148 23.90 10.14 -16.00
N THR A 149 22.92 9.50 -16.60
CA THR A 149 22.71 9.50 -18.05
C THR A 149 21.32 10.03 -18.35
N LEU A 150 21.05 10.43 -19.59
CA LEU A 150 19.72 10.89 -19.99
C LEU A 150 18.67 9.79 -19.76
N CYS A 151 18.98 8.53 -20.07
CA CYS A 151 18.10 7.39 -19.76
C CYS A 151 17.91 7.22 -18.24
N GLY A 152 18.98 7.35 -17.45
CA GLY A 152 18.93 7.23 -16.00
C GLY A 152 18.02 8.30 -15.37
N ILE A 153 18.28 9.57 -15.66
CA ILE A 153 17.53 10.69 -15.07
C ILE A 153 16.12 10.82 -15.65
N ALA A 154 15.87 10.42 -16.90
CA ALA A 154 14.55 10.43 -17.53
C ALA A 154 13.76 9.13 -17.28
N GLY A 155 13.63 8.77 -15.99
CA GLY A 155 12.77 7.69 -15.52
C GLY A 155 13.45 6.34 -15.35
N GLY A 156 14.66 6.12 -15.87
CA GLY A 156 15.36 4.83 -15.76
C GLY A 156 15.70 4.46 -14.31
N VAL A 157 16.07 5.47 -13.52
CA VAL A 157 16.21 5.42 -12.07
C VAL A 157 14.87 4.96 -11.47
N LEU A 158 13.76 5.67 -11.70
CA LEU A 158 12.44 5.34 -11.14
C LEU A 158 11.97 3.91 -11.43
N CYS A 159 12.26 3.39 -12.63
CA CYS A 159 11.93 2.01 -12.99
C CYS A 159 12.63 0.95 -12.12
N ALA A 160 13.72 1.29 -11.44
CA ALA A 160 14.41 0.38 -10.53
C ALA A 160 13.75 0.30 -9.14
N VAL A 161 12.95 1.30 -8.74
CA VAL A 161 12.39 1.38 -7.37
C VAL A 161 10.88 1.45 -7.27
N SER A 162 10.20 1.68 -8.39
CA SER A 162 8.76 1.91 -8.43
C SER A 162 8.17 1.26 -9.66
N ASP A 163 6.86 0.97 -9.61
CA ASP A 163 6.13 0.51 -10.78
C ASP A 163 6.18 1.60 -11.87
N PRO A 164 6.31 1.23 -13.15
CA PRO A 164 6.40 2.19 -14.24
C PRO A 164 5.05 2.92 -14.41
N VAL A 165 4.81 3.97 -13.64
CA VAL A 165 3.53 4.70 -13.67
C VAL A 165 3.41 5.59 -14.92
N SER A 166 4.51 6.09 -15.49
CA SER A 166 4.61 6.69 -16.84
C SER A 166 5.87 7.58 -16.90
N GLY A 167 6.62 7.57 -18.00
CA GLY A 167 7.60 8.63 -18.29
C GLY A 167 9.06 8.21 -18.47
N PHE A 168 9.37 6.91 -18.59
CA PHE A 168 10.71 6.50 -19.04
C PHE A 168 10.94 6.95 -20.49
N THR A 169 12.04 7.67 -20.73
CA THR A 169 12.47 8.04 -22.08
C THR A 169 13.63 7.13 -22.50
N SER A 170 13.43 6.38 -23.58
CA SER A 170 14.42 5.44 -24.10
C SER A 170 15.62 6.13 -24.74
N ALA A 171 16.73 5.42 -24.85
CA ALA A 171 17.93 5.89 -25.53
C ALA A 171 17.62 6.29 -26.99
N ALA A 172 16.73 5.54 -27.66
CA ALA A 172 16.31 5.81 -29.03
C ALA A 172 15.69 7.20 -29.19
N CYS A 173 14.90 7.66 -28.22
CA CYS A 173 14.32 9.01 -28.24
C CYS A 173 15.39 10.09 -28.12
N PHE A 174 16.44 9.88 -27.31
CA PHE A 174 17.52 10.86 -27.18
C PHE A 174 18.45 10.90 -28.40
N HIS A 175 18.72 9.76 -29.04
CA HIS A 175 19.47 9.74 -30.30
C HIS A 175 18.76 10.55 -31.40
N GLN A 176 17.42 10.56 -31.43
CA GLN A 176 16.66 11.40 -32.37
C GLN A 176 16.84 12.91 -32.10
N LEU A 177 17.18 13.31 -30.87
CA LEU A 177 17.39 14.70 -30.49
C LEU A 177 18.83 15.17 -30.72
N GLU A 178 19.79 14.25 -30.75
CA GLU A 178 21.22 14.55 -30.96
C GLU A 178 21.46 15.27 -32.29
N ASP A 179 20.70 14.89 -33.33
CA ASP A 179 20.75 15.50 -34.66
C ASP A 179 20.10 16.90 -34.73
N ILE A 180 19.28 17.26 -33.73
CA ILE A 180 18.45 18.47 -33.74
C ILE A 180 19.06 19.57 -32.86
N ILE A 181 19.82 19.21 -31.81
CA ILE A 181 20.35 20.17 -30.83
C ILE A 181 21.70 20.72 -31.30
N PRO A 182 21.80 22.03 -31.60
CA PRO A 182 23.07 22.64 -31.98
C PRO A 182 24.07 22.57 -30.82
N GLY A 183 25.19 21.89 -31.02
CA GLY A 183 26.21 21.68 -29.98
C GLY A 183 26.14 20.32 -29.27
N GLY A 184 25.21 19.45 -29.66
CA GLY A 184 25.09 18.08 -29.14
C GLY A 184 24.59 18.00 -27.69
N LEU A 185 24.35 16.77 -27.23
CA LEU A 185 23.91 16.50 -25.87
C LEU A 185 25.09 16.61 -24.89
N GLN A 186 24.89 17.32 -23.77
CA GLN A 186 25.93 17.56 -22.75
C GLN A 186 26.02 16.43 -21.71
N ILE A 187 25.00 15.57 -21.66
CA ILE A 187 24.92 14.41 -20.76
C ILE A 187 24.86 13.18 -21.66
N GLU A 188 25.61 12.14 -21.30
CA GLU A 188 25.60 10.88 -22.04
C GLU A 188 24.19 10.28 -22.06
N ILE A 189 23.78 9.73 -23.21
CA ILE A 189 22.46 9.12 -23.37
C ILE A 189 22.28 7.93 -22.40
N GLY A 190 23.33 7.12 -22.23
CA GLY A 190 23.33 5.93 -21.38
C GLY A 190 22.57 4.75 -21.99
N THR A 191 22.46 3.68 -21.22
CA THR A 191 21.76 2.45 -21.61
C THR A 191 20.63 2.12 -20.66
N GLU A 192 19.64 1.40 -21.18
CA GLU A 192 18.45 1.03 -20.42
C GLU A 192 18.79 -0.09 -19.42
N MET A 193 18.65 0.18 -18.13
CA MET A 193 18.93 -0.79 -17.06
C MET A 193 17.80 -1.81 -16.88
N LYS A 194 17.40 -2.48 -17.96
CA LYS A 194 16.26 -3.44 -17.99
C LYS A 194 16.38 -4.55 -16.94
N ASN A 195 17.60 -4.97 -16.65
CA ASN A 195 17.91 -5.96 -15.62
C ASN A 195 17.69 -5.46 -14.18
N LYS A 196 17.63 -4.15 -13.95
CA LYS A 196 17.35 -3.53 -12.65
C LYS A 196 15.88 -3.18 -12.45
N TRP A 197 15.05 -3.19 -13.49
CA TRP A 197 13.66 -2.74 -13.40
C TRP A 197 12.75 -3.68 -12.61
N THR A 198 11.77 -3.08 -11.93
CA THR A 198 10.79 -3.74 -11.04
C THR A 198 9.86 -4.67 -11.81
N LEU A 199 9.48 -4.28 -13.03
CA LEU A 199 8.73 -5.07 -14.00
C LEU A 199 9.35 -4.84 -15.38
N GLY A 200 9.45 -5.89 -16.21
CA GLY A 200 9.84 -5.73 -17.60
C GLY A 200 8.93 -4.68 -18.23
N ILE A 201 9.50 -3.62 -18.82
CA ILE A 201 8.69 -2.66 -19.57
C ILE A 201 7.86 -3.47 -20.57
N PRO A 202 6.54 -3.25 -20.66
CA PRO A 202 5.73 -3.89 -21.68
C PRO A 202 6.35 -3.58 -23.04
N ASP A 203 6.93 -4.59 -23.68
CA ASP A 203 7.42 -4.47 -25.03
C ASP A 203 6.20 -4.47 -25.94
N GLU A 204 5.81 -3.29 -26.44
CA GLU A 204 4.69 -3.17 -27.41
C GLU A 204 4.98 -3.92 -28.73
N SER A 205 6.18 -4.47 -28.92
CA SER A 205 6.55 -5.23 -30.12
C SER A 205 6.36 -6.75 -30.04
N LEU A 206 5.96 -7.32 -28.89
CA LEU A 206 5.81 -8.77 -28.73
C LEU A 206 4.34 -9.18 -28.47
N LYS A 207 3.53 -9.14 -29.53
CA LYS A 207 2.36 -10.01 -29.66
C LYS A 207 2.78 -11.27 -30.43
N ASP A 208 3.08 -12.34 -29.70
CA ASP A 208 2.54 -13.70 -29.95
C ASP A 208 3.39 -14.82 -29.33
N ASN A 209 2.67 -15.86 -28.93
CA ASN A 209 3.04 -17.28 -28.77
C ASN A 209 3.66 -17.80 -27.45
N HIS A 210 2.73 -18.40 -26.68
CA HIS A 210 2.72 -19.76 -26.13
C HIS A 210 3.78 -20.30 -25.16
N ASP A 211 3.20 -20.97 -24.15
CA ASP A 211 3.63 -22.15 -23.39
C ASP A 211 4.92 -22.08 -22.57
N THR A 212 4.76 -22.20 -21.24
CA THR A 212 5.66 -23.06 -20.45
C THR A 212 4.98 -23.60 -19.20
N THR A 213 5.19 -24.90 -19.04
CA THR A 213 4.81 -25.84 -17.98
C THR A 213 5.26 -25.42 -16.57
N VAL A 214 4.32 -25.45 -15.62
CA VAL A 214 4.59 -25.24 -14.18
C VAL A 214 4.89 -26.59 -13.51
N VAL A 215 6.07 -26.70 -12.89
CA VAL A 215 6.44 -27.82 -12.02
C VAL A 215 6.05 -27.48 -10.58
N SER A 216 5.09 -28.20 -10.02
CA SER A 216 4.65 -28.11 -8.63
C SER A 216 5.50 -28.97 -7.70
N GLN A 217 5.96 -28.42 -6.57
CA GLN A 217 6.40 -29.20 -5.41
C GLN A 217 5.72 -28.70 -4.12
N PRO A 218 5.41 -29.59 -3.17
CA PRO A 218 4.51 -29.29 -2.05
C PRO A 218 5.26 -28.71 -0.85
N LEU A 219 4.68 -27.70 -0.19
CA LEU A 219 5.19 -27.13 1.07
C LEU A 219 4.41 -27.68 2.27
N MET A 220 5.16 -28.27 3.20
CA MET A 220 4.68 -28.72 4.51
C MET A 220 4.58 -27.56 5.51
N ASP A 221 3.60 -27.72 6.39
CA ASP A 221 3.17 -26.92 7.53
C ASP A 221 4.28 -26.31 8.40
N ALA A 222 4.18 -25.00 8.66
CA ALA A 222 4.76 -24.35 9.83
C ALA A 222 3.96 -23.08 10.16
N SER A 223 3.46 -23.01 11.39
CA SER A 223 2.66 -21.94 11.96
C SER A 223 3.39 -20.59 11.97
N ILE A 224 3.12 -19.76 10.97
CA ILE A 224 3.56 -18.36 10.90
C ILE A 224 2.44 -17.46 11.43
N THR A 225 2.74 -16.64 12.43
CA THR A 225 1.87 -15.49 12.80
C THR A 225 1.96 -14.42 11.70
N LEU A 226 1.17 -14.63 10.65
CA LEU A 226 1.06 -13.78 9.46
C LEU A 226 0.31 -12.48 9.78
N GLN A 227 0.94 -11.33 9.50
CA GLN A 227 0.21 -10.09 9.30
C GLN A 227 -0.41 -10.10 7.90
N THR A 228 -1.69 -10.46 7.82
CA THR A 228 -2.40 -10.76 6.57
C THR A 228 -2.78 -9.54 5.72
N LYS A 229 -2.45 -8.31 6.12
CA LYS A 229 -2.89 -7.08 5.42
C LYS A 229 -1.94 -6.59 4.31
N SER A 230 -0.75 -7.17 4.11
CA SER A 230 0.17 -6.77 3.04
C SER A 230 -0.17 -7.43 1.71
N GLY A 231 -0.42 -6.59 0.69
CA GLY A 231 -0.94 -6.98 -0.61
C GLY A 231 0.01 -7.83 -1.43
N ASN A 232 -0.39 -9.08 -1.65
CA ASN A 232 -0.23 -9.80 -2.91
C ASN A 232 -1.31 -10.89 -2.97
N TRP A 233 -2.57 -10.47 -2.84
CA TRP A 233 -3.70 -11.38 -2.72
C TRP A 233 -3.95 -12.16 -4.03
N ASN A 234 -3.72 -11.55 -5.19
CA ASN A 234 -3.96 -12.20 -6.48
C ASN A 234 -3.13 -13.47 -6.68
N THR A 235 -1.85 -13.47 -6.24
CA THR A 235 -0.99 -14.66 -6.31
C THR A 235 -1.37 -15.76 -5.32
N VAL A 236 -2.06 -15.42 -4.22
CA VAL A 236 -2.56 -16.41 -3.25
C VAL A 236 -3.89 -17.01 -3.75
N PHE A 237 -4.76 -16.18 -4.34
CA PHE A 237 -6.03 -16.61 -4.91
C PHE A 237 -5.87 -17.55 -6.11
N GLU A 238 -4.82 -17.39 -6.91
CA GLU A 238 -4.53 -18.30 -8.04
C GLU A 238 -3.87 -19.63 -7.58
N ALA A 239 -3.21 -19.65 -6.42
CA ALA A 239 -2.59 -20.85 -5.87
C ALA A 239 -3.57 -21.74 -5.07
N GLU A 240 -4.63 -21.16 -4.51
CA GLU A 240 -5.70 -21.86 -3.80
C GLU A 240 -6.90 -22.11 -4.71
N GLY A 241 -6.68 -22.90 -5.79
CA GLY A 241 -7.78 -23.44 -6.58
C GLY A 241 -8.77 -24.23 -5.72
N ASP A 242 -10.07 -23.99 -5.96
CA ASP A 242 -11.22 -24.83 -5.61
C ASP A 242 -11.60 -25.09 -4.14
N SER A 243 -11.00 -24.44 -3.12
CA SER A 243 -11.31 -24.79 -1.71
C SER A 243 -11.86 -23.68 -0.80
N ARG A 244 -11.96 -22.42 -1.24
CA ARG A 244 -12.66 -21.34 -0.50
C ARG A 244 -14.09 -21.06 -0.97
N GLU A 245 -14.57 -21.72 -2.03
CA GLU A 245 -15.96 -21.56 -2.49
C GLU A 245 -17.01 -22.08 -1.49
N ALA A 246 -16.60 -22.72 -0.38
CA ALA A 246 -17.51 -23.26 0.62
C ALA A 246 -17.21 -22.77 2.06
N SER A 247 -18.13 -21.93 2.57
CA SER A 247 -18.48 -21.72 3.98
C SER A 247 -17.78 -20.60 4.80
N THR A 248 -17.65 -19.38 4.28
CA THR A 248 -17.59 -18.23 5.20
C THR A 248 -18.91 -18.16 5.96
N LYS A 249 -18.89 -18.42 7.28
CA LYS A 249 -20.07 -18.31 8.13
C LYS A 249 -20.44 -16.84 8.27
N ARG A 250 -21.40 -16.38 7.46
CA ARG A 250 -21.94 -15.02 7.49
C ARG A 250 -22.94 -14.88 8.65
N GLY A 251 -23.00 -13.67 9.22
CA GLY A 251 -24.00 -13.28 10.20
C GLY A 251 -25.36 -13.00 9.56
N HIS A 252 -26.27 -12.41 10.34
CA HIS A 252 -27.63 -12.07 9.91
C HIS A 252 -27.85 -10.56 9.75
N LEU A 253 -26.77 -9.84 9.40
CA LEU A 253 -26.80 -8.42 9.08
C LEU A 253 -26.96 -8.21 7.59
N ILE A 254 -28.01 -7.48 7.20
CA ILE A 254 -28.23 -7.02 5.82
C ILE A 254 -27.97 -5.52 5.78
N ILE A 255 -27.17 -5.08 4.81
CA ILE A 255 -26.89 -3.65 4.57
C ILE A 255 -27.66 -3.18 3.35
N VAL A 256 -28.56 -2.21 3.51
CA VAL A 256 -29.30 -1.59 2.41
C VAL A 256 -28.59 -0.32 1.97
N ALA A 257 -27.70 -0.44 0.98
CA ALA A 257 -26.93 0.67 0.43
C ALA A 257 -27.53 1.24 -0.88
N SER A 258 -28.77 0.86 -1.20
CA SER A 258 -29.48 1.26 -2.42
C SER A 258 -29.71 2.77 -2.60
N LEU A 259 -29.53 3.57 -1.54
CA LEU A 259 -29.63 5.04 -1.61
C LEU A 259 -28.27 5.74 -1.71
N VAL A 260 -27.15 5.03 -1.53
CA VAL A 260 -25.82 5.63 -1.53
C VAL A 260 -25.44 6.03 -2.96
N GLU A 261 -25.10 7.29 -3.18
CA GLU A 261 -24.87 7.85 -4.52
C GLU A 261 -23.38 7.79 -4.91
N ASN A 262 -22.46 7.94 -3.94
CA ASN A 262 -21.03 7.91 -4.23
C ASN A 262 -20.53 6.48 -4.40
N ILE A 263 -19.94 6.20 -5.55
CA ILE A 263 -19.41 4.89 -5.91
C ILE A 263 -18.25 4.42 -5.03
N HIS A 264 -17.43 5.35 -4.51
CA HIS A 264 -16.36 5.01 -3.58
C HIS A 264 -16.90 4.58 -2.23
N ASN A 265 -17.97 5.24 -1.74
CA ASN A 265 -18.66 4.80 -0.52
C ASN A 265 -19.24 3.40 -0.70
N LEU A 266 -19.88 3.13 -1.85
CA LEU A 266 -20.40 1.79 -2.17
C LEU A 266 -19.29 0.72 -2.18
N GLY A 267 -18.16 0.98 -2.85
CA GLY A 267 -17.02 0.05 -2.86
C GLY A 267 -16.44 -0.19 -1.47
N GLY A 268 -16.35 0.86 -0.65
CA GLY A 268 -15.87 0.76 0.72
C GLY A 268 -16.84 0.03 1.66
N ILE A 269 -18.15 0.22 1.49
CA ILE A 269 -19.19 -0.52 2.21
C ILE A 269 -19.18 -1.99 1.80
N CYS A 270 -19.01 -2.31 0.50
CA CYS A 270 -18.86 -3.69 0.02
C CYS A 270 -17.70 -4.41 0.72
N ARG A 271 -16.54 -3.76 0.76
CA ARG A 271 -15.37 -4.28 1.48
C ARG A 271 -15.63 -4.49 2.97
N LEU A 272 -16.29 -3.52 3.62
CA LEU A 272 -16.67 -3.63 5.02
C LEU A 272 -17.62 -4.82 5.26
N CYS A 273 -18.64 -4.97 4.43
CA CYS A 273 -19.63 -6.03 4.53
C CYS A 273 -18.98 -7.41 4.41
N ASP A 274 -18.04 -7.58 3.47
CA ASP A 274 -17.34 -8.85 3.31
C ASP A 274 -16.46 -9.17 4.52
N VAL A 275 -15.67 -8.18 4.98
CA VAL A 275 -14.77 -8.33 6.13
C VAL A 275 -15.52 -8.66 7.42
N LEU A 276 -16.70 -8.07 7.63
CA LEU A 276 -17.54 -8.34 8.80
C LEU A 276 -18.47 -9.56 8.60
N GLY A 277 -18.43 -10.21 7.44
CA GLY A 277 -19.28 -11.37 7.16
C GLY A 277 -20.77 -11.03 7.16
N ALA A 278 -21.17 -9.87 6.64
CA ALA A 278 -22.58 -9.53 6.46
C ALA A 278 -23.28 -10.56 5.56
N GLU A 279 -24.58 -10.74 5.77
CA GLU A 279 -25.41 -11.69 5.03
C GLU A 279 -25.59 -11.26 3.57
N LEU A 280 -25.92 -9.98 3.39
CA LEU A 280 -26.30 -9.40 2.10
C LEU A 280 -26.03 -7.90 2.10
N MET A 281 -25.57 -7.38 0.97
CA MET A 281 -25.53 -5.94 0.69
C MET A 281 -26.43 -5.63 -0.52
N THR A 282 -27.31 -4.65 -0.42
CA THR A 282 -28.08 -4.18 -1.58
C THR A 282 -27.36 -3.05 -2.31
N VAL A 283 -27.50 -3.00 -3.62
CA VAL A 283 -27.00 -1.91 -4.48
C VAL A 283 -28.13 -1.36 -5.34
N PRO A 284 -28.10 -0.07 -5.75
CA PRO A 284 -29.15 0.50 -6.60
C PRO A 284 -29.20 -0.14 -7.99
N ASN A 285 -28.05 -0.57 -8.50
CA ASN A 285 -27.88 -1.18 -9.82
C ASN A 285 -26.60 -2.04 -9.82
N MET A 286 -26.68 -3.29 -10.27
CA MET A 286 -25.55 -4.22 -10.31
C MET A 286 -24.44 -3.80 -11.29
N GLN A 287 -24.72 -2.89 -12.23
CA GLN A 287 -23.69 -2.30 -13.09
C GLN A 287 -22.66 -1.48 -12.31
N VAL A 288 -23.03 -0.91 -11.16
CA VAL A 288 -22.12 -0.12 -10.31
C VAL A 288 -20.96 -1.00 -9.80
N VAL A 289 -21.24 -2.27 -9.50
CA VAL A 289 -20.24 -3.25 -9.02
C VAL A 289 -19.16 -3.52 -10.07
N LYS A 290 -19.48 -3.37 -11.35
CA LYS A 290 -18.53 -3.58 -12.46
C LYS A 290 -17.64 -2.37 -12.72
N HIS A 291 -17.96 -1.21 -12.14
CA HIS A 291 -17.22 0.02 -12.37
C HIS A 291 -15.81 -0.06 -11.74
N HIS A 292 -14.83 0.52 -12.43
CA HIS A 292 -13.44 0.56 -11.98
C HIS A 292 -13.30 1.16 -10.57
N ASP A 293 -13.91 2.32 -10.34
CA ASP A 293 -13.79 3.02 -9.05
C ASP A 293 -14.41 2.27 -7.87
N PHE A 294 -15.46 1.49 -8.12
CA PHE A 294 -16.03 0.59 -7.10
C PHE A 294 -15.01 -0.50 -6.76
N ARG A 295 -14.49 -1.20 -7.77
CA ARG A 295 -13.52 -2.31 -7.62
C ARG A 295 -12.22 -1.88 -6.97
N ASN A 296 -11.72 -0.69 -7.31
CA ASN A 296 -10.51 -0.13 -6.70
C ASN A 296 -10.63 0.03 -5.19
N VAL A 297 -11.83 0.36 -4.68
CA VAL A 297 -12.07 0.51 -3.25
C VAL A 297 -12.47 -0.82 -2.60
N ALA A 298 -13.23 -1.66 -3.31
CA ALA A 298 -13.70 -2.96 -2.83
C ALA A 298 -12.54 -3.95 -2.62
N VAL A 299 -11.47 -3.86 -3.42
CA VAL A 299 -10.28 -4.72 -3.36
C VAL A 299 -10.69 -6.20 -3.31
N THR A 300 -11.31 -6.67 -4.40
CA THR A 300 -11.83 -8.03 -4.63
C THR A 300 -12.98 -8.50 -3.74
N ALA A 301 -13.41 -7.73 -2.75
CA ALA A 301 -14.61 -8.05 -1.94
C ALA A 301 -15.88 -8.20 -2.80
N ASP A 302 -15.92 -7.56 -3.98
CA ASP A 302 -17.01 -7.65 -4.94
C ASP A 302 -17.23 -9.05 -5.51
N LEU A 303 -16.20 -9.91 -5.45
CA LEU A 303 -16.29 -11.30 -5.90
C LEU A 303 -16.91 -12.23 -4.84
N TRP A 304 -16.88 -11.83 -3.56
CA TRP A 304 -17.20 -12.72 -2.43
C TRP A 304 -18.44 -12.29 -1.66
N MET A 305 -18.72 -10.98 -1.61
CA MET A 305 -19.85 -10.42 -0.89
C MET A 305 -21.16 -10.69 -1.64
N PRO A 306 -22.15 -11.40 -1.05
CA PRO A 306 -23.47 -11.53 -1.64
C PRO A 306 -24.10 -10.15 -1.84
N MET A 307 -24.50 -9.85 -3.07
CA MET A 307 -25.11 -8.58 -3.43
C MET A 307 -26.41 -8.80 -4.20
N GLU A 308 -27.41 -7.97 -3.89
CA GLU A 308 -28.70 -7.95 -4.59
C GLU A 308 -28.97 -6.54 -5.15
N GLU A 309 -29.47 -6.49 -6.38
CA GLU A 309 -29.93 -5.24 -6.95
C GLU A 309 -31.32 -4.89 -6.39
N VAL A 310 -31.40 -3.77 -5.67
CA VAL A 310 -32.65 -3.22 -5.16
C VAL A 310 -32.67 -1.74 -5.53
N ALA A 311 -33.42 -1.41 -6.58
CA ALA A 311 -33.61 -0.02 -6.99
C ALA A 311 -34.30 0.80 -5.87
N PRO A 312 -34.09 2.13 -5.79
CA PRO A 312 -34.65 2.98 -4.73
C PRO A 312 -36.17 2.87 -4.53
N GLU A 313 -36.92 2.62 -5.60
CA GLU A 313 -38.37 2.39 -5.61
C GLU A 313 -38.77 1.03 -5.01
N SER A 314 -37.87 0.05 -5.05
CA SER A 314 -38.08 -1.32 -4.58
C SER A 314 -37.63 -1.54 -3.13
N ILE A 315 -37.05 -0.52 -2.47
CA ILE A 315 -36.60 -0.61 -1.08
C ILE A 315 -37.75 -0.99 -0.15
N ILE A 316 -38.90 -0.30 -0.21
CA ILE A 316 -40.03 -0.57 0.70
C ILE A 316 -40.55 -2.02 0.55
N PRO A 317 -40.84 -2.53 -0.67
CA PRO A 317 -41.15 -3.94 -0.87
C PRO A 317 -40.12 -4.90 -0.29
N PHE A 318 -38.83 -4.60 -0.47
CA PHE A 318 -37.72 -5.40 0.07
C PHE A 318 -37.73 -5.42 1.60
N LEU A 319 -37.85 -4.26 2.26
CA LEU A 319 -37.92 -4.15 3.71
C LEU A 319 -39.12 -4.91 4.28
N SER A 320 -40.29 -4.79 3.64
CA SER A 320 -41.49 -5.54 4.03
C SER A 320 -41.28 -7.06 3.93
N ALA A 321 -40.58 -7.54 2.91
CA ALA A 321 -40.25 -8.95 2.76
C ALA A 321 -39.28 -9.44 3.85
N LYS A 322 -38.27 -8.64 4.20
CA LYS A 322 -37.30 -8.97 5.26
C LYS A 322 -37.93 -8.93 6.64
N SER A 323 -38.81 -7.96 6.92
CA SER A 323 -39.59 -7.92 8.16
C SER A 323 -40.41 -9.21 8.36
N LYS A 324 -41.09 -9.71 7.31
CA LYS A 324 -41.80 -11.01 7.34
C LYS A 324 -40.88 -12.22 7.57
N GLN A 325 -39.59 -12.10 7.28
CA GLN A 325 -38.57 -13.13 7.56
C GLN A 325 -37.98 -13.02 8.98
N GLY A 326 -38.48 -12.08 9.78
CA GLY A 326 -38.10 -11.85 11.16
C GLY A 326 -36.91 -10.91 11.34
N TYR A 327 -36.57 -10.09 10.34
CA TYR A 327 -35.55 -9.05 10.50
C TYR A 327 -36.13 -7.80 11.15
N THR A 328 -35.35 -7.20 12.04
CA THR A 328 -35.61 -5.85 12.54
C THR A 328 -34.99 -4.83 11.59
N ILE A 329 -35.76 -3.84 11.16
CA ILE A 329 -35.36 -2.80 10.23
C ILE A 329 -34.86 -1.58 11.00
N ILE A 330 -33.58 -1.26 10.85
CA ILE A 330 -32.88 -0.21 11.58
C ILE A 330 -32.45 0.88 10.60
N GLY A 331 -32.90 2.11 10.80
CA GLY A 331 -32.41 3.26 10.04
C GLY A 331 -31.09 3.78 10.61
N LEU A 332 -30.05 3.96 9.78
CA LEU A 332 -28.87 4.73 10.18
C LEU A 332 -29.10 6.21 9.86
N GLU A 333 -29.75 6.91 10.78
CA GLU A 333 -30.17 8.29 10.57
C GLU A 333 -30.29 9.06 11.89
N GLN A 334 -30.03 10.36 11.84
CA GLN A 334 -30.23 11.27 12.97
C GLN A 334 -31.66 11.79 12.95
N THR A 335 -32.45 11.46 13.98
CA THR A 335 -33.85 11.88 14.11
C THR A 335 -34.14 12.28 15.55
N ASP A 336 -35.23 12.99 15.81
CA ASP A 336 -35.57 13.37 17.19
C ASP A 336 -35.80 12.16 18.12
N ASP A 337 -36.14 11.01 17.55
CA ASP A 337 -36.40 9.75 18.26
C ASP A 337 -35.32 8.68 18.04
N SER A 338 -34.15 9.04 17.47
CA SER A 338 -33.09 8.04 17.24
C SER A 338 -32.44 7.60 18.55
N ILE A 339 -32.08 6.32 18.61
CA ILE A 339 -31.34 5.74 19.73
C ILE A 339 -29.86 6.03 19.54
N GLU A 340 -29.24 6.71 20.50
CA GLU A 340 -27.80 6.93 20.51
C GLU A 340 -27.06 5.57 20.63
N LEU A 341 -26.12 5.32 19.71
CA LEU A 341 -25.24 4.16 19.76
C LEU A 341 -24.30 4.29 20.97
N THR A 342 -24.39 3.33 21.88
CA THR A 342 -23.52 3.20 23.06
C THR A 342 -22.89 1.81 23.11
N LYS A 343 -21.95 1.61 24.04
CA LYS A 343 -21.33 0.30 24.30
C LYS A 343 -22.33 -0.78 24.75
N ASP A 344 -23.48 -0.36 25.30
CA ASP A 344 -24.50 -1.25 25.87
C ASP A 344 -25.68 -1.44 24.90
N THR A 345 -25.59 -0.87 23.68
CA THR A 345 -26.61 -1.03 22.65
C THR A 345 -26.65 -2.48 22.17
N ALA A 346 -27.78 -3.14 22.40
CA ALA A 346 -28.02 -4.49 21.95
C ALA A 346 -28.71 -4.48 20.58
N PHE A 347 -28.10 -5.13 19.59
CA PHE A 347 -28.71 -5.33 18.28
C PHE A 347 -29.51 -6.64 18.24
N PRO A 348 -30.64 -6.71 17.54
CA PRO A 348 -31.29 -7.97 17.20
C PRO A 348 -30.43 -8.81 16.25
N GLU A 349 -30.46 -10.13 16.37
CA GLU A 349 -29.61 -11.03 15.56
C GLU A 349 -29.90 -10.85 14.07
N LYS A 350 -31.17 -10.86 13.68
CA LYS A 350 -31.60 -10.53 12.32
C LYS A 350 -31.84 -9.04 12.19
N SER A 351 -30.86 -8.33 11.63
CA SER A 351 -30.90 -6.88 11.47
C SER A 351 -30.76 -6.46 10.01
N VAL A 352 -31.57 -5.51 9.57
CA VAL A 352 -31.42 -4.80 8.31
C VAL A 352 -31.02 -3.36 8.64
N LEU A 353 -29.83 -2.93 8.22
CA LEU A 353 -29.38 -1.55 8.38
C LEU A 353 -29.62 -0.76 7.09
N VAL A 354 -30.49 0.24 7.16
CA VAL A 354 -30.85 1.10 6.03
C VAL A 354 -29.98 2.34 6.03
N LEU A 355 -29.26 2.56 4.92
CA LEU A 355 -28.38 3.71 4.73
C LEU A 355 -29.09 4.82 3.97
N GLY A 356 -28.88 6.06 4.39
CA GLY A 356 -29.38 7.25 3.71
C GLY A 356 -28.51 7.72 2.55
N LYS A 357 -29.03 8.69 1.79
CA LYS A 357 -28.25 9.49 0.83
C LYS A 357 -27.26 10.37 1.58
N GLU A 358 -26.11 10.66 0.97
CA GLU A 358 -25.06 11.47 1.60
C GLU A 358 -25.50 12.88 2.00
N ARG A 359 -26.49 13.46 1.31
CA ARG A 359 -26.97 14.83 1.56
C ARG A 359 -28.36 14.86 2.17
N GLU A 360 -29.28 14.05 1.65
CA GLU A 360 -30.69 14.08 2.03
C GLU A 360 -31.06 13.05 3.10
N GLY A 361 -30.15 12.13 3.44
CA GLY A 361 -30.42 11.08 4.41
C GLY A 361 -31.42 10.05 3.90
N ILE A 362 -32.13 9.40 4.83
CA ILE A 362 -33.20 8.43 4.53
C ILE A 362 -34.50 9.19 4.23
N PRO A 363 -35.13 8.98 3.05
CA PRO A 363 -36.42 9.59 2.73
C PRO A 363 -37.50 9.22 3.75
N ALA A 364 -38.38 10.18 4.09
CA ALA A 364 -39.46 9.98 5.07
C ALA A 364 -40.34 8.75 4.82
N ARG A 365 -40.60 8.41 3.55
CA ARG A 365 -41.38 7.20 3.17
C ARG A 365 -40.69 5.89 3.55
N ILE A 366 -39.35 5.87 3.65
CA ILE A 366 -38.56 4.70 4.08
C ILE A 366 -38.41 4.73 5.60
N LEU A 367 -38.21 5.92 6.20
CA LEU A 367 -38.21 6.08 7.66
C LEU A 367 -39.52 5.60 8.31
N ALA A 368 -40.66 5.75 7.64
CA ALA A 368 -41.93 5.22 8.14
C ALA A 368 -42.00 3.68 8.21
N GLU A 369 -41.08 2.97 7.55
CA GLU A 369 -41.01 1.52 7.50
C GLU A 369 -39.90 0.94 8.40
N VAL A 370 -39.10 1.79 9.06
CA VAL A 370 -38.07 1.33 10.01
C VAL A 370 -38.69 1.08 11.39
N ASP A 371 -38.19 0.10 12.12
CA ASP A 371 -38.61 -0.18 13.49
C ASP A 371 -38.05 0.85 14.48
N PHE A 372 -36.80 1.29 14.26
CA PHE A 372 -36.19 2.41 14.96
C PHE A 372 -34.98 2.96 14.17
N CYS A 373 -34.56 4.18 14.50
CA CYS A 373 -33.31 4.76 14.01
C CYS A 373 -32.20 4.64 15.04
N ILE A 374 -30.98 4.42 14.58
CA ILE A 374 -29.77 4.50 15.39
C ILE A 374 -28.92 5.67 14.91
N GLU A 375 -28.39 6.44 15.85
CA GLU A 375 -27.47 7.53 15.55
C GLU A 375 -26.14 7.39 16.29
N ILE A 376 -25.09 7.96 15.72
CA ILE A 376 -23.78 8.02 16.37
C ILE A 376 -23.62 9.41 16.96
N LYS A 377 -23.33 9.49 18.26
CA LYS A 377 -23.07 10.77 18.93
C LYS A 377 -21.91 11.51 18.27
N GLN A 378 -22.17 12.75 17.86
CA GLN A 378 -21.16 13.64 17.29
C GLN A 378 -20.88 14.79 18.26
N VAL A 379 -19.60 15.07 18.51
CA VAL A 379 -19.15 16.16 19.40
C VAL A 379 -18.44 17.28 18.65
N GLY A 380 -18.25 17.12 17.33
CA GLY A 380 -17.55 18.06 16.46
C GLY A 380 -18.48 19.11 15.83
N VAL A 381 -17.88 20.00 15.04
CA VAL A 381 -18.58 21.09 14.33
C VAL A 381 -19.21 20.62 13.01
N VAL A 382 -18.71 19.53 12.43
CA VAL A 382 -19.24 18.97 11.18
C VAL A 382 -20.61 18.34 11.46
N ARG A 383 -21.56 18.58 10.55
CA ARG A 383 -22.97 18.20 10.72
C ARG A 383 -23.21 16.69 10.70
N SER A 384 -22.43 15.94 9.93
CA SER A 384 -22.61 14.49 9.81
C SER A 384 -21.32 13.77 9.43
N MET A 385 -21.26 12.49 9.77
CA MET A 385 -20.19 11.57 9.39
C MET A 385 -20.38 11.11 7.93
N ASN A 386 -19.27 10.74 7.26
CA ASN A 386 -19.36 10.04 5.99
C ASN A 386 -20.14 8.71 6.15
N ILE A 387 -21.05 8.40 5.22
CA ILE A 387 -21.96 7.26 5.32
C ILE A 387 -21.23 5.91 5.44
N GLN A 388 -20.11 5.71 4.72
CA GLN A 388 -19.30 4.49 4.85
C GLN A 388 -18.70 4.39 6.25
N THR A 389 -18.21 5.50 6.82
CA THR A 389 -17.65 5.51 8.18
C THR A 389 -18.72 5.24 9.23
N ALA A 390 -19.90 5.86 9.10
CA ALA A 390 -21.02 5.63 10.01
C ALA A 390 -21.48 4.16 9.95
N THR A 391 -21.59 3.61 8.73
CA THR A 391 -21.90 2.19 8.50
C THR A 391 -20.88 1.29 9.19
N ALA A 392 -19.58 1.60 9.08
CA ALA A 392 -18.51 0.81 9.71
C ALA A 392 -18.64 0.77 11.24
N VAL A 393 -18.96 1.90 11.87
CA VAL A 393 -19.12 1.98 13.32
C VAL A 393 -20.31 1.14 13.78
N VAL A 394 -21.47 1.29 13.14
CA VAL A 394 -22.69 0.55 13.52
C VAL A 394 -22.57 -0.94 13.21
N ALA A 395 -22.07 -1.30 12.03
CA ALA A 395 -21.91 -2.70 11.65
C ALA A 395 -20.89 -3.44 12.55
N HIS A 396 -19.82 -2.75 12.95
CA HIS A 396 -18.87 -3.32 13.92
C HIS A 396 -19.49 -3.46 15.32
N ALA A 397 -20.31 -2.50 15.76
CA ALA A 397 -21.02 -2.62 17.03
C ALA A 397 -22.01 -3.80 17.02
N TYR A 398 -22.72 -4.01 15.91
CA TYR A 398 -23.53 -5.22 15.70
C TYR A 398 -22.67 -6.48 15.79
N SER A 399 -21.52 -6.53 15.09
CA SER A 399 -20.65 -7.72 15.08
C SER A 399 -19.93 -7.99 16.40
N MET A 400 -19.98 -7.08 17.37
CA MET A 400 -19.50 -7.36 18.73
C MET A 400 -20.56 -8.10 19.58
N SER A 401 -21.82 -8.11 19.12
CA SER A 401 -22.93 -8.76 19.80
C SER A 401 -23.07 -10.25 19.45
N TYR A 402 -22.39 -10.72 18.40
CA TYR A 402 -22.48 -12.06 17.79
C TYR A 402 -21.12 -12.54 17.32
#